data_AF-A0A7C2C6F6-F1
#
_entry.id   AF-A0A7C2C6F6-F1
#
_cell.length_a   1.000
_cell.length_b   1.000
_cell.length_c   1.000
_cell.angle_alpha   90.00
_cell.angle_beta   90.00
_cell.angle_gamma   90.00
#
_symmetry.space_group_name_H-M   'P 1'
#
loop_
_entity.id
_entity.type
_entity.pdbx_description
1 polymer ?
#
loop_
_entity_poly.entity_id
_entity_poly.type
_entity_poly.pdbx_seq_one_letter_code
_entity_poly.pdbx_strand_id
1 'polypeptide(L)'
;EAAELFNPNGVAVNLEGWTLTDGEYRVRFPAFTLGPRARVWVARQAAGFASQFGFLPALKYGPDTDPAVPNLTGTAPVFANAGDEAVLTDGCGNVFDVVVYKAGDASTPGWVGPPVQPYVVGDLSETAQILYRRLDLTTGLPLADSDTAADWAQFRGDPLLTRKVRYPGWDLENRLTPFRATEEAAVTLAVAPAGAYALVREAIRGAARSVLIGVYTFEHPGLVRPLTEGLAAGVRVRVLVEGAPAGGVSDAEPWACRELAAAGGECWFMTSIPDRGRRRYPSMHAKYAVIDGGQALISTDRPTTSPTAPPAAGGSWSSPMPRASSASYSSSLLPTWTPPGPISAAGAPRPIRPRPISARGRAGEAAISPPSRHP
;
A
#
# COMPACT_ATOMS: atom_id res chain seq x y z
N GLU A 1 -8.82 -12.51 7.85
CA GLU A 1 -9.92 -11.89 8.60
C GLU A 1 -9.35 -11.18 9.82
N ALA A 2 -9.81 -9.97 10.09
CA ALA A 2 -9.43 -9.20 11.26
C ALA A 2 -10.50 -8.13 11.53
N ALA A 3 -10.62 -7.74 12.80
CA ALA A 3 -11.41 -6.60 13.26
C ALA A 3 -10.50 -5.62 14.00
N GLU A 4 -10.78 -4.32 13.89
CA GLU A 4 -10.14 -3.30 14.72
C GLU A 4 -11.14 -2.87 15.80
N LEU A 5 -10.70 -2.89 17.06
CA LEU A 5 -11.44 -2.31 18.16
C LEU A 5 -10.85 -0.94 18.49
N PHE A 6 -11.73 0.04 18.71
CA PHE A 6 -11.35 1.39 19.11
C PHE A 6 -12.05 1.74 20.42
N ASN A 7 -11.30 2.27 21.39
CA ASN A 7 -11.87 2.81 22.62
C ASN A 7 -12.13 4.31 22.45
N PRO A 8 -13.40 4.76 22.31
CA PRO A 8 -13.71 6.17 22.16
C PRO A 8 -13.60 6.95 23.48
N ASN A 9 -13.36 6.31 24.61
CA ASN A 9 -13.37 6.97 25.91
C ASN A 9 -12.04 7.64 26.25
N GLY A 10 -12.11 8.60 27.17
CA GLY A 10 -10.93 9.21 27.80
C GLY A 10 -10.30 8.34 28.90
N VAL A 11 -10.82 7.13 29.14
CA VAL A 11 -10.33 6.17 30.14
C VAL A 11 -10.08 4.80 29.49
N ALA A 12 -9.21 4.00 30.08
CA ALA A 12 -8.95 2.64 29.63
C ALA A 12 -10.14 1.71 29.90
N VAL A 13 -10.30 0.68 29.06
CA VAL A 13 -11.35 -0.34 29.18
C VAL A 13 -10.70 -1.72 29.27
N ASN A 14 -11.07 -2.52 30.27
CA ASN A 14 -10.70 -3.94 30.31
C ASN A 14 -11.70 -4.75 29.47
N LEU A 15 -11.18 -5.45 28.47
CA LEU A 15 -11.95 -6.31 27.57
C LEU A 15 -12.09 -7.74 28.11
N GLU A 16 -11.61 -8.05 29.31
CA GLU A 16 -11.74 -9.39 29.89
C GLU A 16 -13.19 -9.86 29.88
N GLY A 17 -13.42 -11.04 29.28
CA GLY A 17 -14.75 -11.61 29.19
C GLY A 17 -15.65 -11.02 28.10
N TRP A 18 -15.26 -9.93 27.42
CA TRP A 18 -15.96 -9.45 26.23
C TRP A 18 -15.91 -10.50 25.13
N THR A 19 -16.82 -10.44 24.16
CA THR A 19 -16.85 -11.42 23.07
C THR A 19 -17.05 -10.78 21.70
N LEU A 20 -16.46 -11.41 20.68
CA LEU A 20 -16.65 -11.10 19.27
C LEU A 20 -17.30 -12.31 18.58
N THR A 21 -18.36 -12.09 17.81
CA THR A 21 -19.15 -13.13 17.16
C THR A 21 -19.66 -12.68 15.79
N ASP A 22 -19.88 -13.64 14.90
CA ASP A 22 -20.61 -13.50 13.62
C ASP A 22 -22.12 -13.84 13.79
N GLY A 23 -22.52 -14.37 14.94
CA GLY A 23 -23.89 -14.86 15.19
C GLY A 23 -23.89 -16.35 15.50
N GLU A 24 -23.09 -17.14 14.77
CA GLU A 24 -22.96 -18.58 14.95
C GLU A 24 -21.83 -18.98 15.90
N TYR A 25 -20.66 -18.34 15.75
CA TYR A 25 -19.45 -18.66 16.49
C TYR A 25 -18.94 -17.47 17.27
N ARG A 26 -18.25 -17.73 18.37
CA ARG A 26 -17.87 -16.70 19.34
C ARG A 26 -16.52 -16.97 19.94
N VAL A 27 -15.75 -15.90 20.04
CA VAL A 27 -14.49 -15.86 20.77
C VAL A 27 -14.54 -14.84 21.89
N ARG A 28 -13.85 -15.13 22.99
CA ARG A 28 -13.83 -14.36 24.22
C ARG A 28 -12.44 -13.78 24.44
N PHE A 29 -12.41 -12.52 24.83
CA PHE A 29 -11.19 -11.79 25.13
C PHE A 29 -10.58 -12.27 26.46
N PRO A 30 -9.26 -12.49 26.51
CA PRO A 30 -8.54 -12.66 27.78
C PRO A 30 -8.47 -11.31 28.50
N ALA A 31 -7.85 -11.28 29.68
CA ALA A 31 -7.49 -10.02 30.34
C ALA A 31 -6.67 -9.14 29.39
N PHE A 32 -7.25 -8.02 28.95
CA PHE A 32 -6.65 -7.12 27.99
C PHE A 32 -7.17 -5.70 28.20
N THR A 33 -6.28 -4.77 28.49
CA THR A 33 -6.65 -3.37 28.73
C THR A 33 -6.41 -2.54 27.47
N LEU A 34 -7.49 -2.01 26.89
CA LEU A 34 -7.43 -1.06 25.79
C LEU A 34 -7.36 0.36 26.33
N GLY A 35 -6.24 1.05 26.07
CA GLY A 35 -6.00 2.42 26.54
C GLY A 35 -7.03 3.45 26.03
N PRO A 36 -7.11 4.64 26.64
CA PRO A 36 -7.99 5.71 26.18
C PRO A 36 -7.63 6.13 24.75
N ARG A 37 -8.62 6.31 23.89
CA ARG A 37 -8.44 6.65 22.46
C ARG A 37 -7.51 5.69 21.69
N ALA A 38 -7.28 4.49 22.22
CA ALA A 38 -6.43 3.49 21.58
C ALA A 38 -7.23 2.59 20.64
N ARG A 39 -6.52 2.03 19.65
CA ARG A 39 -7.04 1.05 18.70
C ARG A 39 -6.20 -0.21 18.73
N VAL A 40 -6.82 -1.36 18.52
CA VAL A 40 -6.12 -2.66 18.45
C VAL A 40 -6.71 -3.54 17.36
N TRP A 41 -5.83 -4.22 16.63
CA TRP A 41 -6.22 -5.24 15.68
C TRP A 41 -6.33 -6.61 16.36
N VAL A 42 -7.42 -7.30 16.07
CA VAL A 42 -7.69 -8.68 16.49
C VAL A 42 -7.87 -9.49 15.21
N ALA A 43 -6.97 -10.44 14.95
CA ALA A 43 -6.93 -11.14 13.66
C ALA A 43 -7.10 -12.65 13.79
N ARG A 44 -7.65 -13.30 12.77
CA ARG A 44 -7.79 -14.77 12.81
C ARG A 44 -6.44 -15.48 12.85
N GLN A 45 -5.46 -14.99 12.09
CA GLN A 45 -4.10 -15.53 12.05
C GLN A 45 -3.09 -14.38 12.09
N ALA A 46 -2.18 -14.43 13.07
CA ALA A 46 -1.19 -13.38 13.29
C ALA A 46 -0.21 -13.24 12.11
N ALA A 47 0.34 -14.35 11.61
CA ALA A 47 1.28 -14.34 10.49
C ALA A 47 0.65 -13.80 9.19
N GLY A 48 -0.58 -14.24 8.88
CA GLY A 48 -1.31 -13.77 7.69
C GLY A 48 -1.72 -12.29 7.79
N PHE A 49 -2.02 -11.80 8.99
CA PHE A 49 -2.23 -10.37 9.22
C PHE A 49 -0.92 -9.59 9.00
N ALA A 50 0.18 -10.03 9.62
CA ALA A 50 1.46 -9.35 9.53
C ALA A 50 2.01 -9.28 8.09
N SER A 51 1.78 -10.31 7.27
CA SER A 51 2.20 -10.27 5.87
C SER A 51 1.48 -9.20 5.04
N GLN A 52 0.27 -8.78 5.44
CA GLN A 52 -0.48 -7.74 4.74
C GLN A 52 -0.32 -6.35 5.38
N PHE A 53 -0.32 -6.26 6.70
CA PHE A 53 -0.27 -5.00 7.44
C PHE A 53 1.15 -4.52 7.72
N GLY A 54 2.13 -5.42 7.76
CA GLY A 54 3.53 -5.13 8.08
C GLY A 54 3.84 -5.11 9.59
N PHE A 55 2.89 -5.49 10.44
CA PHE A 55 3.03 -5.60 11.89
C PHE A 55 2.10 -6.68 12.45
N LEU A 56 2.41 -7.23 13.63
CA LEU A 56 1.56 -8.24 14.29
C LEU A 56 0.29 -7.62 14.87
N PRO A 57 -0.84 -8.33 14.88
CA PRO A 57 -2.04 -7.88 15.59
C PRO A 57 -1.81 -7.95 17.11
N ALA A 58 -2.64 -7.25 17.88
CA ALA A 58 -2.53 -7.27 19.34
C ALA A 58 -3.03 -8.59 19.94
N LEU A 59 -4.07 -9.19 19.32
CA LEU A 59 -4.59 -10.50 19.69
C LEU A 59 -4.93 -11.32 18.44
N LYS A 60 -5.07 -12.64 18.62
CA LYS A 60 -5.54 -13.56 17.58
C LYS A 60 -6.63 -14.51 18.07
N TYR A 61 -7.45 -15.02 17.18
CA TYR A 61 -8.61 -15.86 17.54
C TYR A 61 -8.80 -17.14 16.73
N GLY A 62 -7.94 -17.38 15.73
CA GLY A 62 -7.90 -18.62 14.96
C GLY A 62 -6.71 -19.51 15.36
N PRO A 63 -6.18 -20.33 14.43
CA PRO A 63 -5.06 -21.22 14.72
C PRO A 63 -3.86 -20.50 15.31
N ASP A 64 -3.25 -21.11 16.33
CA ASP A 64 -2.05 -20.60 16.96
C ASP A 64 -0.84 -20.73 16.03
N THR A 65 -0.61 -19.66 15.27
CA THR A 65 0.43 -19.57 14.23
C THR A 65 1.63 -18.72 14.66
N ASP A 66 1.54 -18.06 15.81
CA ASP A 66 2.60 -17.20 16.36
C ASP A 66 2.44 -17.06 17.89
N PRO A 67 3.25 -17.76 18.71
CA PRO A 67 3.06 -17.81 20.15
C PRO A 67 3.27 -16.45 20.86
N ALA A 68 3.86 -15.45 20.20
CA ALA A 68 4.05 -14.12 20.79
C ALA A 68 2.76 -13.30 20.83
N VAL A 69 1.74 -13.68 20.05
CA VAL A 69 0.45 -12.98 20.00
C VAL A 69 -0.59 -13.69 20.89
N PRO A 70 -1.18 -13.03 21.89
CA PRO A 70 -2.19 -13.61 22.78
C PRO A 70 -3.41 -14.17 22.04
N ASN A 71 -3.93 -15.31 22.51
CA ASN A 71 -5.12 -15.97 21.96
C ASN A 71 -6.40 -15.49 22.66
N LEU A 72 -7.46 -15.29 21.88
CA LEU A 72 -8.83 -15.36 22.36
C LEU A 72 -9.24 -16.83 22.50
N THR A 73 -10.22 -17.10 23.36
CA THR A 73 -10.74 -18.46 23.61
C THR A 73 -12.14 -18.64 23.03
N GLY A 74 -12.47 -19.81 22.50
CA GLY A 74 -13.79 -20.13 21.94
C GLY A 74 -13.70 -20.67 20.52
N THR A 75 -14.79 -20.57 19.77
CA THR A 75 -14.86 -20.99 18.36
C THR A 75 -14.72 -19.77 17.46
N ALA A 76 -13.73 -19.77 16.59
CA ALA A 76 -13.42 -18.64 15.71
C ALA A 76 -14.62 -18.29 14.79
N PRO A 77 -15.11 -17.03 14.79
CA PRO A 77 -16.06 -16.57 13.77
C PRO A 77 -15.42 -16.55 12.38
N VAL A 78 -16.26 -16.62 11.36
CA VAL A 78 -15.88 -16.64 9.94
C VAL A 78 -16.59 -15.51 9.21
N PHE A 79 -15.95 -14.34 9.18
CA PHE A 79 -16.47 -13.17 8.46
C PHE A 79 -16.53 -13.40 6.96
N ALA A 80 -17.73 -13.75 6.46
CA ALA A 80 -17.92 -14.18 5.09
C ALA A 80 -17.74 -13.04 4.08
N ASN A 81 -17.04 -13.32 2.96
CA ASN A 81 -16.85 -12.33 1.90
C ASN A 81 -18.17 -11.91 1.23
N ALA A 82 -19.22 -12.75 1.27
CA ALA A 82 -20.53 -12.43 0.68
C ALA A 82 -21.33 -11.42 1.53
N GLY A 83 -21.03 -11.32 2.82
CA GLY A 83 -21.76 -10.54 3.80
C GLY A 83 -21.95 -11.33 5.09
N ASP A 84 -21.93 -10.60 6.20
CA ASP A 84 -21.97 -11.16 7.55
C ASP A 84 -22.17 -10.03 8.57
N GLU A 85 -22.17 -10.42 9.84
CA GLU A 85 -22.15 -9.53 10.99
C GLU A 85 -20.86 -9.65 11.79
N ALA A 86 -20.51 -8.58 12.48
CA ALA A 86 -19.57 -8.66 13.60
C ALA A 86 -20.20 -7.94 14.78
N VAL A 87 -20.44 -8.69 15.85
CA VAL A 87 -21.07 -8.22 17.07
C VAL A 87 -20.06 -8.28 18.21
N LEU A 88 -19.86 -7.15 18.87
CA LEU A 88 -19.07 -7.04 20.09
C LEU A 88 -20.03 -7.01 21.28
N THR A 89 -19.82 -7.89 22.26
CA THR A 89 -20.57 -7.89 23.52
C THR A 89 -19.67 -7.67 24.71
N ASP A 90 -20.18 -7.01 25.75
CA ASP A 90 -19.50 -6.89 27.03
C ASP A 90 -19.47 -8.22 27.81
N GLY A 91 -18.82 -8.22 28.98
CA GLY A 91 -18.72 -9.40 29.86
C GLY A 91 -20.06 -9.88 30.44
N CYS A 92 -21.11 -9.05 30.41
CA CYS A 92 -22.47 -9.38 30.83
C CYS A 92 -23.32 -9.92 29.67
N GLY A 93 -22.81 -9.87 28.44
CA GLY A 93 -23.50 -10.29 27.23
C GLY A 93 -24.36 -9.22 26.58
N ASN A 94 -24.27 -7.96 27.02
CA ASN A 94 -24.94 -6.85 26.34
C ASN A 94 -24.23 -6.57 25.02
N VAL A 95 -25.00 -6.34 23.96
CA VAL A 95 -24.46 -5.87 22.67
C VAL A 95 -23.90 -4.47 22.85
N PHE A 96 -22.63 -4.29 22.52
CA PHE A 96 -21.91 -3.03 22.68
C PHE A 96 -21.72 -2.31 21.35
N ASP A 97 -21.39 -3.05 20.28
CA ASP A 97 -21.27 -2.51 18.92
C ASP A 97 -21.57 -3.62 17.90
N VAL A 98 -22.09 -3.22 16.73
CA VAL A 98 -22.44 -4.11 15.62
C VAL A 98 -22.04 -3.46 14.30
N VAL A 99 -21.52 -4.29 13.41
CA VAL A 99 -21.51 -3.98 11.97
C VAL A 99 -22.15 -5.10 11.20
N VAL A 100 -23.08 -4.75 10.31
CA VAL A 100 -23.63 -5.66 9.30
C VAL A 100 -23.10 -5.20 7.94
N TYR A 101 -22.58 -6.12 7.12
CA TYR A 101 -22.03 -5.75 5.81
C TYR A 101 -22.51 -6.67 4.68
N LYS A 102 -22.56 -6.11 3.47
CA LYS A 102 -23.01 -6.77 2.23
C LYS A 102 -24.35 -7.51 2.38
N ALA A 103 -24.36 -8.84 2.26
CA ALA A 103 -25.53 -9.70 2.38
C ALA A 103 -25.85 -10.14 3.83
N GLY A 104 -25.22 -9.52 4.83
CA GLY A 104 -25.52 -9.78 6.23
C GLY A 104 -26.96 -9.46 6.63
N ASP A 105 -27.42 -10.06 7.72
CA ASP A 105 -28.71 -9.89 8.36
C ASP A 105 -28.87 -8.50 8.99
N ALA A 106 -29.57 -7.64 8.26
CA ALA A 106 -29.95 -6.30 8.71
C ALA A 106 -30.91 -6.28 9.91
N SER A 107 -31.43 -7.44 10.34
CA SER A 107 -32.26 -7.57 11.55
C SER A 107 -31.45 -7.80 12.84
N THR A 108 -30.12 -7.89 12.74
CA THR A 108 -29.22 -8.08 13.87
C THR A 108 -29.42 -6.99 14.93
N PRO A 109 -29.71 -7.35 16.20
CA PRO A 109 -29.92 -6.38 17.28
C PRO A 109 -28.72 -5.46 17.46
N GLY A 110 -28.97 -4.15 17.51
CA GLY A 110 -27.90 -3.13 17.57
C GLY A 110 -27.47 -2.60 16.22
N TRP A 111 -28.14 -2.99 15.12
CA TRP A 111 -27.97 -2.39 13.80
C TRP A 111 -29.29 -1.80 13.28
N VAL A 112 -29.21 -0.70 12.54
CA VAL A 112 -30.36 0.00 11.96
C VAL A 112 -30.12 0.27 10.47
N GLY A 113 -31.02 -0.28 9.65
CA GLY A 113 -31.05 -0.04 8.21
C GLY A 113 -30.15 -0.98 7.40
N PRO A 114 -29.83 -0.62 6.15
CA PRO A 114 -29.14 -1.53 5.24
C PRO A 114 -27.69 -1.81 5.68
N PRO A 115 -27.12 -2.99 5.33
CA PRO A 115 -25.73 -3.31 5.61
C PRO A 115 -24.74 -2.38 4.91
N VAL A 116 -23.57 -2.19 5.52
CA VAL A 116 -22.43 -1.48 4.92
C VAL A 116 -22.03 -2.16 3.62
N GLN A 117 -21.95 -1.39 2.55
CA GLN A 117 -21.46 -1.87 1.27
C GLN A 117 -20.03 -1.38 1.04
N PRO A 118 -19.11 -2.22 0.51
CA PRO A 118 -17.83 -1.77 0.02
C PRO A 118 -17.96 -0.62 -0.97
N TYR A 119 -17.04 0.34 -0.91
CA TYR A 119 -16.99 1.43 -1.86
C TYR A 119 -16.19 1.02 -3.09
N VAL A 120 -16.90 0.78 -4.18
CA VAL A 120 -16.35 0.37 -5.49
C VAL A 120 -16.68 1.41 -6.55
N VAL A 121 -15.65 2.00 -7.13
CA VAL A 121 -15.69 2.94 -8.27
C VAL A 121 -14.38 2.80 -9.05
N GLY A 122 -14.45 2.73 -10.39
CA GLY A 122 -13.26 2.59 -11.25
C GLY A 122 -12.44 1.36 -10.88
N ASP A 123 -11.13 1.54 -10.71
CA ASP A 123 -10.17 0.46 -10.40
C ASP A 123 -10.06 0.14 -8.89
N LEU A 124 -10.92 0.74 -8.05
CA LEU A 124 -10.92 0.47 -6.62
C LEU A 124 -11.40 -0.95 -6.35
N SER A 125 -10.53 -1.78 -5.78
CA SER A 125 -10.84 -3.17 -5.48
C SER A 125 -11.72 -3.28 -4.25
N GLU A 126 -12.75 -4.13 -4.33
CA GLU A 126 -13.48 -4.60 -3.16
C GLU A 126 -12.62 -5.51 -2.28
N THR A 127 -11.79 -6.36 -2.89
CA THR A 127 -10.95 -7.31 -2.18
C THR A 127 -9.97 -6.58 -1.24
N ALA A 128 -9.88 -7.06 0.00
CA ALA A 128 -9.05 -6.51 1.06
C ALA A 128 -9.39 -5.07 1.47
N GLN A 129 -10.53 -4.53 1.05
CA GLN A 129 -11.00 -3.25 1.57
C GLN A 129 -11.32 -3.41 3.07
N ILE A 130 -10.78 -2.50 3.88
CA ILE A 130 -11.11 -2.36 5.29
C ILE A 130 -12.33 -1.44 5.36
N LEU A 131 -13.46 -1.98 5.82
CA LEU A 131 -14.57 -1.15 6.26
C LEU A 131 -14.12 -0.44 7.54
N TYR A 132 -14.28 0.88 7.62
CA TYR A 132 -13.88 1.64 8.81
C TYR A 132 -14.86 2.78 9.08
N ARG A 133 -14.99 3.15 10.37
CA ARG A 133 -15.81 4.29 10.79
C ARG A 133 -15.28 5.57 10.13
N ARG A 134 -16.19 6.39 9.60
CA ARG A 134 -15.84 7.71 9.06
C ARG A 134 -15.25 8.57 10.18
N LEU A 135 -14.26 9.38 9.82
CA LEU A 135 -13.49 10.16 10.78
C LEU A 135 -13.86 11.63 10.69
N ASP A 136 -13.88 12.29 11.85
CA ASP A 136 -13.80 13.74 11.92
C ASP A 136 -12.43 14.21 11.43
N LEU A 137 -12.40 15.08 10.42
CA LEU A 137 -11.16 15.51 9.76
C LEU A 137 -10.29 16.44 10.62
N THR A 138 -10.84 16.97 11.71
CA THR A 138 -10.11 17.86 12.63
C THR A 138 -9.43 17.05 13.73
N THR A 139 -10.14 16.07 14.28
CA THR A 139 -9.68 15.27 15.43
C THR A 139 -9.08 13.93 15.05
N GLY A 140 -9.40 13.40 13.86
CA GLY A 140 -9.01 12.06 13.42
C GLY A 140 -9.75 10.93 14.15
N LEU A 141 -10.79 11.25 14.93
CA LEU A 141 -11.58 10.29 15.70
C LEU A 141 -12.85 9.90 14.93
N PRO A 142 -13.39 8.69 15.14
CA PRO A 142 -14.71 8.33 14.64
C PRO A 142 -15.78 9.33 15.06
N LEU A 143 -16.70 9.63 14.15
CA LEU A 143 -17.92 10.39 14.47
C LEU A 143 -18.85 9.58 15.39
N ALA A 144 -19.86 10.25 15.93
CA ALA A 144 -20.88 9.60 16.77
C ALA A 144 -21.51 8.40 16.04
N ASP A 145 -21.70 7.32 16.77
CA ASP A 145 -22.30 6.10 16.25
C ASP A 145 -23.83 6.23 16.21
N SER A 146 -24.42 5.91 15.07
CA SER A 146 -25.87 5.86 14.85
C SER A 146 -26.35 4.44 14.55
N ASP A 147 -25.47 3.45 14.69
CA ASP A 147 -25.74 2.04 14.38
C ASP A 147 -26.18 1.83 12.93
N THR A 148 -25.72 2.68 12.00
CA THR A 148 -26.11 2.60 10.59
C THR A 148 -24.92 2.56 9.64
N ALA A 149 -25.19 2.19 8.38
CA ALA A 149 -24.19 2.29 7.32
C ALA A 149 -23.64 3.71 7.12
N ALA A 150 -24.34 4.77 7.57
CA ALA A 150 -23.89 6.15 7.42
C ALA A 150 -22.63 6.47 8.24
N ASP A 151 -22.31 5.65 9.24
CA ASP A 151 -21.13 5.83 10.11
C ASP A 151 -19.85 5.29 9.51
N TRP A 152 -19.93 4.67 8.33
CA TRP A 152 -18.81 4.03 7.67
C TRP A 152 -18.30 4.89 6.52
N ALA A 153 -16.97 4.94 6.36
CA ALA A 153 -16.33 5.74 5.34
C ALA A 153 -16.70 5.31 3.90
N GLN A 154 -17.19 4.08 3.72
CA GLN A 154 -17.68 3.56 2.45
C GLN A 154 -19.09 4.04 2.07
N PHE A 155 -19.82 4.65 3.01
CA PHE A 155 -21.17 5.16 2.76
C PHE A 155 -21.22 6.06 1.53
N ARG A 156 -22.31 6.02 0.77
CA ARG A 156 -22.44 6.78 -0.48
C ARG A 156 -23.12 8.14 -0.31
N GLY A 157 -23.79 8.36 0.82
CA GLY A 157 -24.61 9.54 1.05
C GLY A 157 -23.84 10.84 1.30
N ASP A 158 -22.55 10.78 1.70
CA ASP A 158 -21.73 11.96 1.96
C ASP A 158 -20.50 12.00 1.03
N PRO A 159 -20.47 12.87 0.00
CA PRO A 159 -19.35 12.94 -0.93
C PRO A 159 -18.05 13.50 -0.32
N LEU A 160 -18.13 14.22 0.81
CA LEU A 160 -16.98 14.88 1.42
C LEU A 160 -16.28 13.92 2.38
N LEU A 161 -17.03 13.40 3.35
CA LEU A 161 -16.48 12.61 4.47
C LEU A 161 -16.45 11.11 4.20
N THR A 162 -17.36 10.61 3.35
CA THR A 162 -17.41 9.18 3.01
C THR A 162 -16.99 8.99 1.55
N ARG A 163 -17.42 7.90 0.89
CA ARG A 163 -16.90 7.49 -0.43
C ARG A 163 -15.38 7.27 -0.42
N LYS A 164 -14.86 6.74 0.69
CA LYS A 164 -13.43 6.45 0.87
C LYS A 164 -13.20 4.95 0.94
N VAL A 165 -11.96 4.58 0.62
CA VAL A 165 -11.47 3.21 0.74
C VAL A 165 -10.29 3.19 1.70
N ARG A 166 -10.05 2.05 2.31
CA ARG A 166 -8.83 1.77 3.05
C ARG A 166 -8.39 0.34 2.73
N TYR A 167 -7.09 0.14 2.65
CA TYR A 167 -6.47 -1.17 2.43
C TYR A 167 -5.39 -1.41 3.50
N PRO A 168 -4.99 -2.68 3.73
CA PRO A 168 -3.91 -3.02 4.64
C PRO A 168 -2.67 -2.16 4.43
N GLY A 169 -2.16 -1.62 5.54
CA GLY A 169 -0.98 -0.77 5.53
C GLY A 169 -1.22 0.71 5.18
N TRP A 170 -2.47 1.14 5.02
CA TRP A 170 -2.82 2.56 5.04
C TRP A 170 -3.02 3.00 6.49
N ASP A 171 -2.17 3.91 6.95
CA ASP A 171 -2.23 4.49 8.29
C ASP A 171 -2.97 5.83 8.22
N LEU A 172 -4.29 5.79 8.28
CA LEU A 172 -5.09 7.01 8.24
C LEU A 172 -4.96 7.77 9.56
N GLU A 173 -4.81 7.10 10.68
CA GLU A 173 -5.04 7.73 11.98
C GLU A 173 -3.85 8.55 12.45
N ASN A 174 -2.64 8.17 12.04
CA ASN A 174 -1.46 9.01 12.26
C ASN A 174 -1.16 9.94 11.07
N ARG A 175 -1.78 9.74 9.91
CA ARG A 175 -1.45 10.46 8.66
C ARG A 175 -2.63 11.18 7.99
N LEU A 176 -3.78 11.27 8.65
CA LEU A 176 -4.97 11.97 8.13
C LEU A 176 -4.67 13.44 7.89
N THR A 177 -4.01 14.06 8.87
CA THR A 177 -3.60 15.45 8.82
C THR A 177 -2.13 15.51 8.38
N PRO A 178 -1.80 16.22 7.29
CA PRO A 178 -0.42 16.43 6.92
C PRO A 178 0.36 17.10 8.06
N PHE A 179 1.58 16.64 8.31
CA PHE A 179 2.48 17.30 9.24
C PHE A 179 2.67 18.75 8.82
N ARG A 180 2.59 19.68 9.79
CA ARG A 180 2.79 21.11 9.58
C ARG A 180 3.81 21.60 10.61
N ALA A 181 4.78 22.36 10.13
CA ALA A 181 5.75 23.06 10.96
C ALA A 181 6.05 24.42 10.33
N THR A 182 6.52 25.36 11.15
CA THR A 182 7.03 26.66 10.68
C THR A 182 8.47 26.75 11.13
N GLU A 183 9.37 26.64 10.18
CA GLU A 183 10.81 26.54 10.40
C GLU A 183 11.52 27.31 9.30
N GLU A 184 12.73 27.80 9.58
CA GLU A 184 13.60 28.35 8.55
C GLU A 184 14.19 27.18 7.73
N ALA A 185 14.00 27.22 6.40
CA ALA A 185 14.48 26.18 5.51
C ALA A 185 15.18 26.77 4.29
N ALA A 186 16.36 26.24 3.96
CA ALA A 186 17.02 26.55 2.70
C ALA A 186 16.33 25.79 1.56
N VAL A 187 15.79 26.53 0.59
CA VAL A 187 15.18 25.94 -0.60
C VAL A 187 16.06 26.20 -1.81
N THR A 188 16.55 25.13 -2.42
CA THR A 188 17.20 25.20 -3.74
C THR A 188 16.26 24.67 -4.80
N LEU A 189 16.09 25.46 -5.87
CA LEU A 189 15.22 25.14 -7.00
C LEU A 189 16.05 24.96 -8.27
N ALA A 190 15.80 23.87 -9.01
CA ALA A 190 16.28 23.69 -10.37
C ALA A 190 15.11 23.45 -11.33
N VAL A 191 15.16 24.07 -12.52
CA VAL A 191 14.11 23.98 -13.54
C VAL A 191 14.66 23.25 -14.76
N ALA A 192 14.13 22.06 -15.04
CA ALA A 192 14.60 21.29 -16.18
C ALA A 192 14.25 21.97 -17.53
N PRO A 193 15.03 21.69 -18.58
CA PRO A 193 16.10 20.68 -18.65
C PRO A 193 17.40 21.08 -17.93
N ALA A 194 17.58 22.34 -17.55
CA ALA A 194 18.83 22.83 -16.97
C ALA A 194 18.93 22.53 -15.46
N GLY A 195 20.05 21.96 -15.01
CA GLY A 195 20.39 21.88 -13.59
C GLY A 195 19.61 20.86 -12.74
N ALA A 196 18.45 20.37 -13.18
CA ALA A 196 17.65 19.41 -12.41
C ALA A 196 18.42 18.11 -12.11
N TYR A 197 19.05 17.52 -13.14
CA TYR A 197 19.89 16.34 -12.95
C TYR A 197 21.09 16.61 -12.04
N ALA A 198 21.78 17.73 -12.23
CA ALA A 198 22.95 18.08 -11.42
C ALA A 198 22.57 18.25 -9.94
N LEU A 199 21.45 18.92 -9.65
CA LEU A 199 20.93 19.11 -8.30
C LEU A 199 20.64 17.75 -7.64
N VAL A 200 19.92 16.86 -8.31
CA VAL A 200 19.59 15.53 -7.76
C VAL A 200 20.86 14.70 -7.54
N ARG A 201 21.77 14.68 -8.52
CA ARG A 201 23.03 13.93 -8.45
C ARG A 201 23.89 14.42 -7.28
N GLU A 202 24.12 15.72 -7.15
CA GLU A 202 24.97 16.24 -6.07
C GLU A 202 24.33 16.07 -4.69
N ALA A 203 23.00 16.18 -4.57
CA ALA A 203 22.32 15.86 -3.31
C ALA A 203 22.51 14.39 -2.90
N ILE A 204 22.45 13.44 -3.85
CA ILE A 204 22.74 12.02 -3.58
C ILE A 204 24.21 11.83 -3.19
N ARG A 205 25.16 12.45 -3.90
CA ARG A 205 26.59 12.35 -3.61
C ARG A 205 26.96 12.95 -2.25
N GLY A 206 26.21 13.94 -1.79
CA GLY A 206 26.41 14.58 -0.49
C GLY A 206 25.88 13.76 0.70
N ALA A 207 25.19 12.64 0.47
CA ALA A 207 24.63 11.83 1.54
C ALA A 207 25.74 11.17 2.40
N ALA A 208 25.61 11.27 3.72
CA ALA A 208 26.58 10.72 4.67
C ALA A 208 26.08 9.46 5.40
N ARG A 209 24.75 9.24 5.48
CA ARG A 209 24.15 8.19 6.32
C ARG A 209 23.09 7.37 5.60
N SER A 210 22.21 8.02 4.83
CA SER A 210 21.12 7.33 4.15
C SER A 210 20.54 8.09 2.96
N VAL A 211 20.07 7.34 1.97
CA VAL A 211 19.25 7.84 0.86
C VAL A 211 18.02 6.96 0.72
N LEU A 212 16.84 7.58 0.83
CA LEU A 212 15.55 6.92 0.67
C LEU A 212 14.86 7.51 -0.56
N ILE A 213 14.46 6.70 -1.53
CA ILE A 213 13.86 7.19 -2.78
C ILE A 213 12.50 6.53 -3.00
N GLY A 214 11.49 7.33 -3.33
CA GLY A 214 10.21 6.87 -3.85
C GLY A 214 9.97 7.48 -5.22
N VAL A 215 9.89 6.67 -6.28
CA VAL A 215 9.90 7.18 -7.66
C VAL A 215 9.03 6.38 -8.61
N TYR A 216 8.33 7.08 -9.50
CA TYR A 216 7.48 6.45 -10.52
C TYR A 216 8.25 5.65 -11.58
N THR A 217 9.44 6.09 -11.98
CA THR A 217 10.35 5.30 -12.82
C THR A 217 11.79 5.54 -12.40
N PHE A 218 12.66 4.54 -12.53
CA PHE A 218 14.08 4.65 -12.15
C PHE A 218 15.01 4.13 -13.24
N GLU A 219 15.25 4.97 -14.25
CA GLU A 219 15.91 4.53 -15.50
C GLU A 219 17.24 5.24 -15.77
N HIS A 220 17.57 6.33 -15.07
CA HIS A 220 18.75 7.14 -15.38
C HIS A 220 20.05 6.52 -14.81
N PRO A 221 20.96 5.94 -15.62
CA PRO A 221 22.16 5.26 -15.13
C PRO A 221 23.11 6.17 -14.34
N GLY A 222 23.12 7.47 -14.69
CA GLY A 222 23.91 8.48 -13.99
C GLY A 222 23.50 8.73 -12.53
N LEU A 223 22.32 8.24 -12.09
CA LEU A 223 21.90 8.26 -10.69
C LEU A 223 22.18 6.94 -9.97
N VAL A 224 22.35 5.82 -10.69
CA VAL A 224 22.71 4.52 -10.10
C VAL A 224 24.13 4.56 -9.54
N ARG A 225 25.07 5.11 -10.30
CA ARG A 225 26.49 5.21 -9.89
C ARG A 225 26.71 5.95 -8.57
N PRO A 226 26.23 7.20 -8.35
CA PRO A 226 26.45 7.88 -7.07
C PRO A 226 25.78 7.16 -5.89
N LEU A 227 24.69 6.42 -6.11
CA LEU A 227 24.08 5.59 -5.07
C LEU A 227 24.94 4.38 -4.72
N THR A 228 25.52 3.68 -5.70
CA THR A 228 26.42 2.54 -5.44
C THR A 228 27.75 2.98 -4.83
N GLU A 229 28.28 4.14 -5.23
CA GLU A 229 29.43 4.79 -4.57
C GLU A 229 29.12 5.11 -3.10
N GLY A 230 27.92 5.64 -2.81
CA GLY A 230 27.45 5.86 -1.44
C GLY A 230 27.35 4.57 -0.62
N LEU A 231 26.80 3.50 -1.20
CA LEU A 231 26.73 2.18 -0.56
C LEU A 231 28.12 1.66 -0.19
N ALA A 232 29.10 1.77 -1.10
CA ALA A 232 30.48 1.40 -0.83
C ALA A 232 31.13 2.25 0.29
N ALA A 233 30.66 3.48 0.48
CA ALA A 233 31.06 4.36 1.58
C ALA A 233 30.26 4.16 2.88
N GLY A 234 29.35 3.18 2.93
CA GLY A 234 28.54 2.87 4.13
C GLY A 234 27.22 3.62 4.26
N VAL A 235 26.81 4.38 3.22
CA VAL A 235 25.49 5.04 3.17
C VAL A 235 24.40 4.00 2.95
N ARG A 236 23.33 4.01 3.75
CA ARG A 236 22.18 3.11 3.54
C ARG A 236 21.29 3.60 2.41
N VAL A 237 21.17 2.84 1.33
CA VAL A 237 20.30 3.19 0.19
C VAL A 237 19.08 2.28 0.12
N ARG A 238 17.90 2.90 0.05
CA ARG A 238 16.61 2.22 -0.11
C ARG A 238 15.78 2.90 -1.20
N VAL A 239 15.33 2.14 -2.18
CA VAL A 239 14.58 2.64 -3.34
C VAL A 239 13.27 1.88 -3.50
N LEU A 240 12.16 2.61 -3.60
CA LEU A 240 10.84 2.09 -3.99
C LEU A 240 10.48 2.64 -5.36
N VAL A 241 10.20 1.75 -6.31
CA VAL A 241 9.82 2.04 -7.69
C VAL A 241 8.38 1.61 -7.94
N GLU A 242 7.62 2.33 -8.77
CA GLU A 242 6.30 1.86 -9.23
C GLU A 242 6.45 0.54 -10.02
N GLY A 243 5.60 -0.45 -9.73
CA GLY A 243 5.67 -1.77 -10.36
C GLY A 243 4.88 -1.90 -11.68
N ALA A 244 4.00 -0.95 -11.96
CA ALA A 244 3.22 -0.90 -13.20
C ALA A 244 3.05 0.55 -13.70
N PRO A 245 4.14 1.26 -14.04
CA PRO A 245 4.04 2.60 -14.59
C PRO A 245 3.36 2.55 -15.97
N ALA A 246 2.77 3.67 -16.38
CA ALA A 246 2.20 3.82 -17.71
C ALA A 246 3.34 3.71 -18.73
N GLY A 247 3.18 2.82 -19.70
CA GLY A 247 4.26 2.42 -20.62
C GLY A 247 4.98 1.13 -20.23
N GLY A 248 4.74 0.60 -19.03
CA GLY A 248 5.35 -0.63 -18.51
C GLY A 248 6.73 -0.38 -17.88
N VAL A 249 7.26 -1.44 -17.25
CA VAL A 249 8.59 -1.46 -16.64
C VAL A 249 9.62 -1.76 -17.73
N SER A 250 10.59 -0.87 -17.94
CA SER A 250 11.66 -1.08 -18.93
C SER A 250 12.79 -1.95 -18.37
N ASP A 251 13.68 -2.47 -19.22
CA ASP A 251 14.84 -3.27 -18.76
C ASP A 251 15.81 -2.46 -17.88
N ALA A 252 15.78 -1.12 -17.95
CA ALA A 252 16.65 -0.24 -17.19
C ALA A 252 16.34 -0.28 -15.68
N GLU A 253 15.07 -0.39 -15.28
CA GLU A 253 14.69 -0.34 -13.86
C GLU A 253 15.11 -1.61 -13.11
N PRO A 254 14.84 -2.84 -13.61
CA PRO A 254 15.36 -4.06 -13.01
C PRO A 254 16.89 -4.14 -13.08
N TRP A 255 17.54 -3.57 -14.11
CA TRP A 255 19.00 -3.42 -14.12
C TRP A 255 19.46 -2.53 -12.96
N ALA A 256 18.92 -1.33 -12.82
CA ALA A 256 19.29 -0.39 -11.77
C ALA A 256 19.06 -0.97 -10.37
N CYS A 257 17.92 -1.61 -10.12
CA CYS A 257 17.66 -2.30 -8.86
C CYS A 257 18.65 -3.46 -8.59
N ARG A 258 19.06 -4.21 -9.63
CA ARG A 258 20.06 -5.28 -9.48
C ARG A 258 21.43 -4.72 -9.09
N GLU A 259 21.86 -3.62 -9.70
CA GLU A 259 23.13 -2.96 -9.35
C GLU A 259 23.12 -2.47 -7.90
N LEU A 260 22.03 -1.83 -7.46
CA LEU A 260 21.88 -1.39 -6.07
C LEU A 260 21.90 -2.57 -5.09
N ALA A 261 21.16 -3.64 -5.39
CA ALA A 261 21.13 -4.83 -4.55
C ALA A 261 22.50 -5.54 -4.48
N ALA A 262 23.23 -5.61 -5.59
CA ALA A 262 24.57 -6.17 -5.64
C ALA A 262 25.58 -5.36 -4.81
N ALA A 263 25.37 -4.04 -4.70
CA ALA A 263 26.16 -3.14 -3.86
C ALA A 263 25.71 -3.11 -2.38
N GLY A 264 24.73 -3.94 -1.97
CA GLY A 264 24.25 -4.02 -0.59
C GLY A 264 23.11 -3.05 -0.25
N GLY A 265 22.53 -2.38 -1.24
CA GLY A 265 21.33 -1.54 -1.09
C GLY A 265 20.04 -2.34 -1.21
N GLU A 266 18.91 -1.69 -0.96
CA GLU A 266 17.59 -2.30 -1.08
C GLU A 266 16.78 -1.58 -2.18
N CYS A 267 16.19 -2.35 -3.10
CA CYS A 267 15.38 -1.83 -4.20
C CYS A 267 14.13 -2.69 -4.39
N TRP A 268 12.95 -2.07 -4.33
CA TRP A 268 11.67 -2.77 -4.41
C TRP A 268 10.75 -2.14 -5.45
N PHE A 269 9.89 -2.98 -6.02
CA PHE A 269 8.78 -2.54 -6.87
C PHE A 269 7.47 -2.62 -6.09
N MET A 270 6.69 -1.55 -6.13
CA MET A 270 5.32 -1.54 -5.62
C MET A 270 4.42 -2.28 -6.61
N THR A 271 4.26 -3.59 -6.41
CA THR A 271 3.48 -4.46 -7.29
C THR A 271 2.51 -5.35 -6.52
N SER A 272 1.57 -5.94 -7.24
CA SER A 272 0.76 -7.03 -6.72
C SER A 272 1.48 -8.35 -6.98
N ILE A 273 1.56 -9.20 -5.96
CA ILE A 273 2.10 -10.54 -6.08
C ILE A 273 0.91 -11.52 -6.05
N PRO A 274 0.68 -12.29 -7.12
CA PRO A 274 -0.38 -13.29 -7.16
C PRO A 274 -0.38 -14.16 -5.89
N ASP A 275 -1.55 -14.33 -5.29
CA ASP A 275 -1.81 -15.14 -4.09
C ASP A 275 -1.02 -14.77 -2.82
N ARG A 276 -0.25 -13.67 -2.84
CA ARG A 276 0.55 -13.22 -1.67
C ARG A 276 0.20 -11.83 -1.18
N GLY A 277 -0.23 -10.94 -2.06
CA GLY A 277 -0.60 -9.59 -1.64
C GLY A 277 -0.84 -8.65 -2.82
N ARG A 278 -1.64 -7.61 -2.58
CA ARG A 278 -1.88 -6.55 -3.58
C ARG A 278 -0.93 -5.39 -3.35
N ARG A 279 -0.64 -4.64 -4.41
CA ARG A 279 0.06 -3.35 -4.29
C ARG A 279 -0.69 -2.43 -3.31
N ARG A 280 0.07 -1.69 -2.51
CA ARG A 280 -0.49 -0.82 -1.46
C ARG A 280 -1.30 0.34 -2.06
N TYR A 281 -0.85 0.92 -3.16
CA TYR A 281 -1.56 2.00 -3.85
C TYR A 281 -1.83 1.62 -5.30
N PRO A 282 -2.93 2.11 -5.91
CA PRO A 282 -3.21 1.86 -7.32
C PRO A 282 -2.09 2.34 -8.24
N SER A 283 -1.44 3.44 -7.87
CA SER A 283 -0.26 4.02 -8.52
C SER A 283 0.53 4.90 -7.54
N MET A 284 1.86 4.93 -7.67
CA MET A 284 2.80 5.82 -6.98
C MET A 284 3.45 6.75 -8.00
N HIS A 285 2.80 7.87 -8.30
CA HIS A 285 3.35 8.89 -9.20
C HIS A 285 4.29 9.89 -8.50
N ALA A 286 4.62 9.66 -7.23
CA ALA A 286 5.54 10.52 -6.50
C ALA A 286 6.98 10.38 -7.02
N LYS A 287 7.78 11.45 -6.92
CA LYS A 287 9.23 11.44 -7.11
C LYS A 287 9.84 12.26 -6.00
N TYR A 288 10.40 11.56 -5.03
CA TYR A 288 11.05 12.20 -3.91
C TYR A 288 12.23 11.39 -3.42
N ALA A 289 13.13 12.06 -2.74
CA ALA A 289 14.16 11.42 -1.94
C ALA A 289 14.24 12.05 -0.55
N VAL A 290 14.63 11.27 0.44
CA VAL A 290 15.01 11.74 1.78
C VAL A 290 16.47 11.38 2.00
N ILE A 291 17.31 12.40 2.11
CA ILE A 291 18.75 12.30 2.32
C ILE A 291 19.02 12.55 3.81
N ASP A 292 19.70 11.60 4.46
CA ASP A 292 20.13 11.63 5.86
C ASP A 292 19.01 11.93 6.88
N GLY A 293 17.74 11.76 6.49
CA GLY A 293 16.58 12.15 7.31
C GLY A 293 16.45 13.66 7.52
N GLY A 294 17.30 14.48 6.89
CA GLY A 294 17.37 15.91 7.10
C GLY A 294 17.12 16.73 5.85
N GLN A 295 17.17 16.13 4.66
CA GLN A 295 16.94 16.81 3.39
C GLN A 295 15.94 16.04 2.52
N ALA A 296 14.95 16.74 1.98
CA ALA A 296 13.94 16.22 1.08
C ALA A 296 14.22 16.76 -0.33
N LEU A 297 14.28 15.86 -1.31
CA LEU A 297 14.18 16.20 -2.73
C LEU A 297 12.75 15.92 -3.18
N ILE A 298 12.11 16.87 -3.86
CA ILE A 298 10.78 16.68 -4.43
C ILE A 298 10.83 17.14 -5.89
N SER A 299 10.33 16.29 -6.79
CA SER A 299 10.36 16.58 -8.23
C SER A 299 9.03 16.26 -8.90
N THR A 300 8.74 17.02 -9.96
CA THR A 300 7.69 16.68 -10.92
C THR A 300 8.21 15.83 -12.09
N ASP A 301 9.54 15.80 -12.30
CA ASP A 301 10.16 15.04 -13.37
C ASP A 301 10.33 13.57 -13.04
N ARG A 302 10.40 12.73 -14.07
CA ARG A 302 10.82 11.33 -13.96
C ARG A 302 12.31 11.24 -14.28
N PRO A 303 13.14 10.54 -13.50
CA PRO A 303 14.56 10.35 -13.83
C PRO A 303 14.69 9.31 -14.96
N THR A 304 14.36 9.73 -16.18
CA THR A 304 14.56 8.97 -17.42
C THR A 304 15.65 9.62 -18.26
N THR A 305 16.26 8.87 -19.17
CA THR A 305 17.34 9.37 -20.05
C THR A 305 16.82 10.15 -21.26
N SER A 306 15.51 10.22 -21.47
CA SER A 306 14.92 10.92 -22.62
C SER A 306 14.37 12.29 -22.20
N PRO A 307 14.82 13.39 -22.81
CA PRO A 307 14.07 14.63 -22.74
C PRO A 307 12.80 14.41 -23.56
N THR A 308 11.65 14.22 -22.90
CA THR A 308 10.33 13.97 -23.50
C THR A 308 10.12 12.58 -24.13
N ALA A 309 8.98 11.95 -23.82
CA ALA A 309 8.43 10.87 -24.62
C ALA A 309 7.75 11.45 -25.87
N PRO A 310 7.75 10.77 -27.03
CA PRO A 310 6.96 11.21 -28.17
C PRO A 310 5.45 11.15 -27.84
N PRO A 311 4.62 12.03 -28.41
CA PRO A 311 3.18 11.98 -28.21
C PRO A 311 2.65 10.65 -28.73
N ALA A 312 1.86 9.95 -27.91
CA ALA A 312 1.13 8.77 -28.35
C ALA A 312 0.29 9.13 -29.59
N ALA A 313 0.49 8.37 -30.67
CA ALA A 313 -0.30 8.49 -31.87
C ALA A 313 -1.75 8.11 -31.56
N GLY A 314 -2.65 9.10 -31.60
CA GLY A 314 -4.09 8.88 -31.49
C GLY A 314 -4.89 10.12 -31.05
N GLY A 315 -5.27 10.97 -32.01
CA GLY A 315 -6.57 11.67 -31.96
C GLY A 315 -6.70 12.99 -31.20
N SER A 316 -6.45 14.07 -31.94
CA SER A 316 -7.12 15.39 -31.88
C SER A 316 -6.67 16.47 -30.86
N TRP A 317 -6.56 17.67 -31.44
CA TRP A 317 -6.33 19.01 -30.89
C TRP A 317 -4.88 19.43 -30.65
N SER A 318 -4.37 20.05 -31.71
CA SER A 318 -3.19 20.90 -31.81
C SER A 318 -3.17 22.04 -30.78
N SER A 319 -2.11 22.08 -29.98
CA SER A 319 -1.44 23.32 -29.57
C SER A 319 0.03 23.02 -29.27
N PRO A 320 0.99 23.77 -29.82
CA PRO A 320 2.39 23.64 -29.44
C PRO A 320 2.58 24.39 -28.12
N MET A 321 2.51 23.68 -26.99
CA MET A 321 3.01 24.20 -25.71
C MET A 321 4.43 23.67 -25.47
N PRO A 322 5.48 24.48 -25.66
CA PRO A 322 6.74 24.21 -25.00
C PRO A 322 6.62 24.71 -23.56
N ARG A 323 6.58 23.79 -22.58
CA ARG A 323 7.00 23.97 -21.17
C ARG A 323 6.41 22.84 -20.31
N ALA A 324 7.10 21.71 -20.26
CA ALA A 324 7.17 20.99 -18.99
C ALA A 324 8.23 21.72 -18.17
N SER A 325 7.84 22.74 -17.40
CA SER A 325 8.72 23.25 -16.34
C SER A 325 8.73 22.20 -15.23
N SER A 326 9.65 21.24 -15.30
CA SER A 326 9.88 20.34 -14.17
C SER A 326 10.76 21.06 -13.15
N ALA A 327 10.27 21.14 -11.93
CA ALA A 327 10.95 21.80 -10.83
C ALA A 327 11.39 20.72 -9.84
N SER A 328 12.67 20.70 -9.50
CA SER A 328 13.19 19.90 -8.39
C SER A 328 13.54 20.85 -7.25
N TYR A 329 12.98 20.58 -6.09
CA TYR A 329 13.22 21.35 -4.87
C TYR A 329 13.98 20.49 -3.88
N SER A 330 14.95 21.09 -3.20
CA SER A 330 15.59 20.54 -2.03
C SER A 330 15.23 21.37 -0.82
N SER A 331 14.76 20.75 0.27
CA SER A 331 14.48 21.42 1.55
C SER A 331 15.00 20.59 2.72
N SER A 332 15.55 21.21 3.75
CA SER A 332 16.24 20.51 4.84
C SER A 332 15.39 20.28 6.09
N LEU A 333 14.24 19.58 6.02
CA LEU A 333 13.43 19.27 7.21
C LEU A 333 12.52 18.04 7.02
N LEU A 334 12.77 16.92 7.70
CA LEU A 334 11.80 15.82 7.84
C LEU A 334 11.95 15.06 9.19
N PRO A 335 10.85 14.62 9.83
CA PRO A 335 10.92 13.60 10.88
C PRO A 335 11.23 12.22 10.29
N THR A 336 11.76 11.33 11.13
CA THR A 336 12.23 9.97 10.77
C THR A 336 11.20 9.17 9.98
N TRP A 337 11.59 8.71 8.78
CA TRP A 337 10.82 7.80 7.94
C TRP A 337 11.24 6.35 8.18
N THR A 338 10.28 5.50 8.56
CA THR A 338 10.44 4.04 8.66
C THR A 338 9.62 3.40 7.55
N PRO A 339 10.23 2.75 6.54
CA PRO A 339 9.46 2.00 5.56
C PRO A 339 8.77 0.80 6.21
N PRO A 340 7.65 0.32 5.65
CA PRO A 340 7.14 -1.00 5.98
C PRO A 340 8.24 -2.05 5.67
N GLY A 341 8.49 -2.96 6.62
CA GLY A 341 9.52 -3.99 6.50
C GLY A 341 9.29 -4.94 5.32
N PRO A 342 10.36 -5.49 4.71
CA PRO A 342 10.25 -6.36 3.55
C PRO A 342 9.77 -7.78 3.90
N ILE A 343 9.02 -8.38 2.97
CA ILE A 343 9.04 -9.84 2.76
C ILE A 343 10.37 -10.15 2.06
N SER A 344 11.22 -10.93 2.72
CA SER A 344 12.57 -11.30 2.24
C SER A 344 12.58 -11.82 0.81
N ALA A 345 13.56 -11.35 0.02
CA ALA A 345 13.84 -11.76 -1.36
C ALA A 345 14.47 -13.17 -1.46
N ALA A 346 14.04 -14.13 -0.63
CA ALA A 346 14.44 -15.54 -0.76
C ALA A 346 13.60 -16.33 -1.80
N GLY A 347 12.80 -15.64 -2.62
CA GLY A 347 11.86 -16.26 -3.56
C GLY A 347 11.81 -15.69 -4.97
N ALA A 348 12.84 -14.97 -5.42
CA ALA A 348 12.92 -14.55 -6.82
C ALA A 348 13.11 -15.78 -7.73
N PRO A 349 12.27 -16.02 -8.76
CA PRO A 349 12.46 -17.13 -9.68
C PRO A 349 13.79 -16.96 -10.43
N ARG A 350 14.56 -18.05 -10.50
CA ARG A 350 15.81 -18.09 -11.26
C ARG A 350 15.53 -17.74 -12.73
N PRO A 351 16.40 -16.95 -13.39
CA PRO A 351 16.22 -16.63 -14.80
C PRO A 351 16.26 -17.91 -15.63
N ILE A 352 15.23 -18.13 -16.44
CA ILE A 352 15.17 -19.20 -17.43
C ILE A 352 16.29 -18.93 -18.44
N ARG A 353 17.30 -19.80 -18.48
CA ARG A 353 18.30 -19.78 -19.56
C ARG A 353 17.60 -20.10 -20.89
N PRO A 354 17.79 -19.33 -21.96
CA PRO A 354 17.30 -19.74 -23.28
C PRO A 354 18.04 -21.01 -23.71
N ARG A 355 17.27 -22.05 -24.08
CA ARG A 355 17.84 -23.25 -24.71
C ARG A 355 18.36 -22.88 -26.11
N PRO A 356 19.53 -23.39 -26.53
CA PRO A 356 19.98 -23.20 -27.91
C PRO A 356 19.09 -23.99 -28.85
N ILE A 357 18.65 -23.35 -29.94
CA ILE A 357 17.99 -24.01 -31.06
C ILE A 357 19.05 -24.87 -31.75
N SER A 358 18.95 -26.20 -31.64
CA SER A 358 19.78 -27.12 -32.42
C SER A 358 19.19 -27.30 -33.81
N ALA A 359 19.92 -26.86 -34.83
CA ALA A 359 19.70 -27.29 -36.20
C ALA A 359 20.13 -28.76 -36.35
N ARG A 360 19.20 -29.64 -36.76
CA ARG A 360 19.39 -30.83 -37.61
C ARG A 360 18.03 -31.49 -37.86
N GLY A 361 17.65 -31.58 -39.12
CA GLY A 361 16.31 -32.01 -39.54
C GLY A 361 16.13 -33.51 -39.73
N ARG A 362 14.92 -33.88 -40.16
CA ARG A 362 14.65 -34.97 -41.11
C ARG A 362 13.23 -34.82 -41.68
N ALA A 363 13.12 -35.24 -42.94
CA ALA A 363 11.99 -35.12 -43.85
C ALA A 363 10.77 -36.00 -43.49
N GLY A 364 9.61 -35.66 -44.07
CA GLY A 364 8.43 -36.52 -44.11
C GLY A 364 7.28 -35.83 -44.88
N GLU A 365 6.90 -36.41 -46.01
CA GLU A 365 5.90 -36.00 -47.00
C GLU A 365 4.50 -35.66 -46.48
N ALA A 366 3.78 -34.75 -47.16
CA ALA A 366 2.38 -34.97 -47.53
C ALA A 366 1.91 -34.00 -48.64
N ALA A 367 1.50 -34.63 -49.73
CA ALA A 367 0.86 -34.22 -50.99
C ALA A 367 0.02 -32.93 -51.08
N ILE A 368 0.18 -32.29 -52.25
CA ILE A 368 -0.70 -31.29 -52.88
C ILE A 368 -1.80 -32.01 -53.68
N SER A 369 -3.04 -31.53 -53.64
CA SER A 369 -4.06 -31.75 -54.69
C SER A 369 -5.07 -30.58 -54.75
N PRO A 370 -5.70 -30.32 -55.92
CA PRO A 370 -6.06 -28.97 -56.40
C PRO A 370 -7.58 -28.64 -56.35
N PRO A 371 -8.02 -27.41 -56.72
CA PRO A 371 -9.37 -26.92 -56.47
C PRO A 371 -10.36 -27.25 -57.60
N SER A 372 -11.61 -27.53 -57.24
CA SER A 372 -12.75 -27.63 -58.17
C SER A 372 -13.51 -26.30 -58.29
N ARG A 373 -13.56 -25.74 -59.50
CA ARG A 373 -14.56 -24.75 -59.95
C ARG A 373 -15.83 -25.50 -60.38
N HIS A 374 -17.06 -24.97 -60.28
CA HIS A 374 -17.75 -23.98 -61.15
C HIS A 374 -19.26 -24.05 -60.79
N PRO A 375 -20.19 -23.18 -61.28
CA PRO A 375 -20.19 -22.37 -62.51
C PRO A 375 -19.75 -20.92 -62.32
#